data_AF-A0A847EKF0-F1
#
_entry.id   AF-A0A847EKF0-F1
#
_cell.length_a   1.000
_cell.length_b   1.000
_cell.length_c   1.000
_cell.angle_alpha   90.00
_cell.angle_beta   90.00
_cell.angle_gamma   90.00
#
_symmetry.space_group_name_H-M   'P 1'
#
loop_
_entity.id
_entity.type
_entity.pdbx_description
1 polymer ?
#
loop_
_entity_poly.entity_id
_entity_poly.type
_entity_poly.pdbx_seq_one_letter_code
_entity_poly.pdbx_strand_id
1 'polypeptide(L)'
;MSVTEEVIIYQWSVVSFQISGMDWRGTYLMSAGFLVECEVMNEGSTPIRQQYLTIKGKYPHAIVLFRLGDFYETFDDDAKTVSRELNIVLTSREMGKGNRVPLAGIPYHALDNYLSRLVNAGHKVAICEQLTQPGETKGIVQRDIVRVVTPGTVIEPGLLDSKVNNYLVSLVTGDKEAGIAYIDISTGEFAATQLPLERMNTELKRLNPSEIITGEGTGDIDIKAPVTRLDTYRFEYEIAREAILNHYHAASLEGFGCGNLPLAVRAAGAIIHYIQETQKGAAGQLSGLSTYSTETFMPLDEQTLTNLEVFTS
;
A
#
# COMPACT_ATOMS: atom_id res chain seq x y z
N MET A 1 52.84 13.71 -39.30
CA MET A 1 53.37 13.20 -38.02
C MET A 1 52.20 12.84 -37.16
N SER A 2 52.00 11.54 -37.00
CA SER A 2 50.99 10.88 -36.18
C SER A 2 51.24 11.15 -34.70
N VAL A 3 50.21 11.58 -33.97
CA VAL A 3 50.18 11.54 -32.51
C VAL A 3 49.23 10.41 -32.13
N THR A 4 49.79 9.39 -31.47
CA THR A 4 49.15 8.17 -31.01
C THR A 4 48.32 8.45 -29.75
N GLU A 5 47.03 8.07 -29.77
CA GLU A 5 46.19 7.97 -28.56
C GLU A 5 46.57 6.69 -27.79
N GLU A 6 47.04 6.86 -26.55
CA GLU A 6 47.21 5.76 -25.59
C GLU A 6 45.84 5.27 -25.10
N VAL A 7 45.51 4.03 -25.42
CA VAL A 7 44.38 3.29 -24.83
C VAL A 7 44.78 2.88 -23.41
N ILE A 8 44.18 3.51 -22.40
CA ILE A 8 44.29 3.06 -21.00
C ILE A 8 43.42 1.81 -20.84
N ILE A 9 44.06 0.64 -20.78
CA ILE A 9 43.42 -0.63 -20.44
C ILE A 9 43.31 -0.69 -18.90
N TYR A 10 42.12 -0.45 -18.35
CA TYR A 10 41.85 -0.74 -16.95
C TYR A 10 41.67 -2.26 -16.77
N GLN A 11 42.50 -2.88 -15.94
CA GLN A 11 42.33 -4.27 -15.49
C GLN A 11 41.12 -4.35 -14.56
N TRP A 12 40.13 -5.17 -14.94
CA TRP A 12 38.94 -5.46 -14.14
C TRP A 12 39.20 -6.68 -13.25
N SER A 13 38.98 -6.55 -11.94
CA SER A 13 39.07 -7.67 -11.00
C SER A 13 37.67 -8.18 -10.68
N VAL A 14 37.36 -9.43 -11.05
CA VAL A 14 36.10 -10.11 -10.68
C VAL A 14 36.25 -10.67 -9.27
N VAL A 15 35.39 -10.26 -8.34
CA VAL A 15 35.32 -10.83 -6.98
C VAL A 15 34.03 -11.65 -6.88
N SER A 16 34.17 -12.96 -6.64
CA SER A 16 33.05 -13.86 -6.39
C SER A 16 32.98 -14.18 -4.89
N PHE A 17 31.81 -14.04 -4.26
CA PHE A 17 31.56 -14.52 -2.90
C PHE A 17 30.53 -15.64 -2.94
N GLN A 18 30.77 -16.70 -2.16
CA GLN A 18 29.92 -17.87 -2.05
C GLN A 18 29.35 -17.93 -0.63
N ILE A 19 28.04 -17.73 -0.48
CA ILE A 19 27.32 -17.97 0.77
C ILE A 19 26.60 -19.32 0.62
N SER A 20 26.80 -20.22 1.58
CA SER A 20 26.28 -21.59 1.56
C SER A 20 24.75 -21.62 1.40
N GLY A 21 24.26 -22.28 0.34
CA GLY A 21 22.86 -22.67 0.18
C GLY A 21 22.08 -22.01 -0.98
N MET A 22 22.61 -20.98 -1.62
CA MET A 22 22.02 -20.37 -2.83
C MET A 22 23.15 -20.05 -3.82
N ASP A 23 23.01 -20.48 -5.08
CA ASP A 23 23.99 -20.19 -6.14
C ASP A 23 23.83 -18.73 -6.58
N TRP A 24 24.47 -17.82 -5.83
CA TRP A 24 24.55 -16.40 -6.12
C TRP A 24 25.78 -16.12 -7.01
N ARG A 25 25.55 -15.58 -8.21
CA ARG A 25 26.60 -14.99 -9.05
C ARG A 25 26.23 -13.54 -9.36
N GLY A 26 26.67 -12.62 -8.53
CA GLY A 26 26.63 -11.18 -8.81
C GLY A 26 27.99 -10.70 -9.30
N THR A 27 28.03 -9.90 -10.37
CA THR A 27 29.24 -9.16 -10.79
C THR A 27 29.11 -7.73 -10.29
N TYR A 28 29.99 -7.30 -9.38
CA TYR A 28 30.05 -5.91 -8.93
C TYR A 28 31.11 -5.16 -9.74
N LEU A 29 30.72 -4.07 -10.40
CA LEU A 29 31.64 -3.14 -11.06
C LEU A 29 31.89 -1.94 -10.13
N MET A 30 33.12 -1.77 -9.65
CA MET A 30 33.52 -0.53 -8.99
C MET A 30 34.06 0.46 -10.03
N SER A 31 33.39 1.60 -10.20
CA SER A 31 34.03 2.80 -10.76
C SER A 31 33.67 4.01 -9.91
N ALA A 32 34.69 4.72 -9.41
CA ALA A 32 34.61 6.06 -8.83
C ALA A 32 33.51 6.30 -7.76
N GLY A 33 33.49 5.50 -6.69
CA GLY A 33 32.87 5.90 -5.41
C GLY A 33 31.35 6.06 -5.37
N PHE A 34 30.62 5.68 -6.43
CA PHE A 34 29.16 5.57 -6.41
C PHE A 34 28.74 4.10 -6.36
N LEU A 35 27.86 3.76 -5.41
CA LEU A 35 27.07 2.54 -5.46
C LEU A 35 26.08 2.68 -6.63
N VAL A 36 26.31 1.95 -7.71
CA VAL A 36 25.31 1.74 -8.75
C VAL A 36 24.46 0.55 -8.32
N GLU A 37 23.15 0.75 -8.13
CA GLU A 37 22.21 -0.36 -8.05
C GLU A 37 22.28 -1.15 -9.36
N CYS A 38 22.92 -2.32 -9.33
CA CYS A 38 22.89 -3.25 -10.45
C CYS A 38 21.49 -3.86 -10.55
N GLU A 39 20.73 -3.42 -11.55
CA GLU A 39 19.51 -4.09 -12.00
C GLU A 39 19.84 -5.56 -12.32
N VAL A 40 19.17 -6.49 -11.64
CA VAL A 40 19.33 -7.92 -11.87
C VAL A 40 18.76 -8.26 -13.25
N MET A 41 19.60 -8.25 -14.28
CA MET A 41 19.25 -8.79 -15.59
C MET A 41 19.19 -10.32 -15.51
N ASN A 42 17.99 -10.85 -15.33
CA ASN A 42 17.75 -12.28 -15.42
C ASN A 42 17.81 -12.69 -16.91
N GLU A 43 18.99 -13.12 -17.39
CA GLU A 43 19.37 -13.43 -18.80
C GLU A 43 18.53 -14.53 -19.49
N GLY A 44 17.42 -14.98 -18.90
CA GLY A 44 16.48 -15.94 -19.48
C GLY A 44 15.02 -15.49 -19.56
N SER A 45 14.70 -14.29 -19.11
CA SER A 45 13.32 -13.79 -19.03
C SER A 45 12.97 -12.86 -20.20
N THR A 46 11.74 -12.99 -20.72
CA THR A 46 11.24 -12.06 -21.73
C THR A 46 11.23 -10.61 -21.19
N PRO A 47 11.39 -9.58 -22.05
CA PRO A 47 11.40 -8.20 -21.57
C PRO A 47 10.13 -7.78 -20.80
N ILE A 48 8.98 -8.35 -21.17
CA ILE A 48 7.71 -8.15 -20.47
C ILE A 48 7.72 -8.75 -19.05
N ARG A 49 8.39 -9.90 -18.88
CA ARG A 49 8.56 -10.55 -17.58
C ARG A 49 9.46 -9.73 -16.67
N GLN A 50 10.54 -9.17 -17.21
CA GLN A 50 11.42 -8.27 -16.47
C GLN A 50 10.66 -7.03 -16.00
N GLN A 51 9.91 -6.38 -16.90
CA GLN A 51 9.08 -5.22 -16.53
C GLN A 51 8.07 -5.55 -15.42
N TYR A 52 7.39 -6.71 -15.50
CA TYR A 52 6.50 -7.16 -14.43
C TYR A 52 7.23 -7.36 -13.11
N LEU A 53 8.38 -8.07 -13.11
CA LEU A 53 9.14 -8.36 -11.89
C LEU A 53 9.66 -7.08 -11.23
N THR A 54 10.13 -6.11 -12.02
CA THR A 54 10.53 -4.78 -11.51
C THR A 54 9.37 -4.07 -10.83
N ILE A 55 8.17 -4.09 -11.42
CA ILE A 55 6.98 -3.48 -10.81
C ILE A 55 6.54 -4.25 -9.56
N LYS A 56 6.49 -5.59 -9.62
CA LYS A 56 6.13 -6.43 -8.48
C LYS A 56 7.10 -6.28 -7.31
N GLY A 57 8.40 -6.08 -7.58
CA GLY A 57 9.41 -5.82 -6.56
C GLY A 57 9.15 -4.55 -5.75
N LYS A 58 8.50 -3.53 -6.35
CA LYS A 58 8.08 -2.31 -5.64
C LYS A 58 6.83 -2.52 -4.77
N TYR A 59 6.00 -3.51 -5.11
CA TYR A 59 4.74 -3.82 -4.43
C TYR A 59 4.64 -5.29 -4.02
N PRO A 60 5.55 -5.79 -3.16
CA PRO A 60 5.63 -7.21 -2.83
C PRO A 60 4.36 -7.74 -2.14
N HIS A 61 3.67 -6.88 -1.38
CA HIS A 61 2.48 -7.22 -0.59
C HIS A 61 1.14 -6.92 -1.30
N ALA A 62 1.16 -6.42 -2.54
CA ALA A 62 -0.05 -6.15 -3.31
C ALA A 62 -0.15 -7.08 -4.51
N ILE A 63 -1.37 -7.48 -4.86
CA ILE A 63 -1.66 -8.16 -6.12
C ILE A 63 -1.43 -7.16 -7.26
N VAL A 64 -0.53 -7.48 -8.19
CA VAL A 64 -0.31 -6.63 -9.37
C VAL A 64 -1.21 -7.08 -10.51
N LEU A 65 -2.15 -6.22 -10.89
CA LEU A 65 -2.94 -6.34 -12.11
C LEU A 65 -2.21 -5.63 -13.25
N PHE A 66 -1.57 -6.42 -14.12
CA PHE A 66 -0.69 -5.94 -15.17
C PHE A 66 -1.42 -5.86 -16.51
N ARG A 67 -1.63 -4.64 -17.04
CA ARG A 67 -2.37 -4.46 -18.29
C ARG A 67 -1.61 -4.98 -19.50
N LEU A 68 -2.21 -5.94 -20.18
CA LEU A 68 -1.75 -6.57 -21.40
C LEU A 68 -2.87 -6.61 -22.43
N GLY A 69 -2.93 -5.57 -23.26
CA GLY A 69 -4.01 -5.40 -24.23
C GLY A 69 -5.34 -5.17 -23.51
N ASP A 70 -6.32 -6.04 -23.80
CA ASP A 70 -7.68 -5.98 -23.26
C ASP A 70 -7.87 -6.75 -21.94
N PHE A 71 -6.77 -7.20 -21.33
CA PHE A 71 -6.80 -7.95 -20.07
C PHE A 71 -5.88 -7.32 -19.02
N TYR A 72 -6.30 -7.43 -17.77
CA TYR A 72 -5.39 -7.37 -16.63
C TYR A 72 -4.94 -8.78 -16.30
N GLU A 73 -3.65 -9.04 -16.45
CA GLU A 73 -3.02 -10.31 -16.12
C GLU A 73 -2.26 -10.19 -14.80
N THR A 74 -2.26 -11.26 -14.01
CA THR A 74 -1.43 -11.40 -12.83
C THR A 74 -0.67 -12.72 -12.90
N PHE A 75 0.48 -12.79 -12.23
CA PHE A 75 1.44 -13.89 -12.40
C PHE A 75 1.86 -14.50 -11.06
N ASP A 76 2.49 -15.67 -11.12
CA ASP A 76 3.10 -16.34 -9.96
C ASP A 76 2.09 -16.64 -8.84
N ASP A 77 2.37 -16.21 -7.60
CA ASP A 77 1.49 -16.45 -6.45
C ASP A 77 0.28 -15.51 -6.45
N ASP A 78 0.40 -14.33 -7.03
CA ASP A 78 -0.75 -13.44 -7.23
C ASP A 78 -1.78 -14.13 -8.13
N ALA A 79 -1.35 -14.81 -9.20
CA ALA A 79 -2.25 -15.57 -10.08
C ALA A 79 -3.03 -16.66 -9.34
N LYS A 80 -2.37 -17.41 -8.45
CA LYS A 80 -3.02 -18.45 -7.65
C LYS A 80 -4.04 -17.85 -6.68
N THR A 81 -3.69 -16.73 -6.05
CA THR A 81 -4.59 -16.01 -5.13
C THR A 81 -5.80 -15.48 -5.89
N VAL A 82 -5.59 -14.73 -6.97
CA VAL A 82 -6.66 -14.16 -7.80
C VAL A 82 -7.57 -15.26 -8.36
N SER A 83 -7.01 -16.38 -8.85
CA SER A 83 -7.82 -17.51 -9.34
C SER A 83 -8.76 -18.07 -8.27
N ARG A 84 -8.26 -18.26 -7.04
CA ARG A 84 -9.05 -18.76 -5.91
C ARG A 84 -10.11 -17.77 -5.44
N GLU A 85 -9.74 -16.51 -5.22
CA GLU A 85 -10.68 -15.49 -4.72
C GLU A 85 -11.77 -15.15 -5.73
N LEU A 86 -11.39 -15.06 -7.02
CA LEU A 86 -12.31 -14.67 -8.08
C LEU A 86 -13.04 -15.85 -8.71
N ASN A 87 -12.63 -17.09 -8.40
CA ASN A 87 -13.08 -18.32 -9.04
C ASN A 87 -12.92 -18.25 -10.58
N ILE A 88 -11.74 -17.82 -11.02
CA ILE A 88 -11.37 -17.73 -12.44
C ILE A 88 -10.31 -18.77 -12.77
N VAL A 89 -10.19 -19.12 -14.05
CA VAL A 89 -9.26 -20.18 -14.50
C VAL A 89 -7.81 -19.77 -14.26
N LEU A 90 -7.07 -20.59 -13.51
CA LEU A 90 -5.61 -20.53 -13.43
C LEU A 90 -5.02 -21.22 -14.66
N THR A 91 -4.24 -20.48 -15.45
CA THR A 91 -3.56 -20.97 -16.64
C THR A 91 -2.05 -20.80 -16.49
N SER A 92 -1.28 -21.00 -17.56
CA SER A 92 0.14 -20.69 -17.57
C SER A 92 0.58 -20.14 -18.92
N ARG A 93 1.52 -19.20 -18.89
CA ARG A 93 2.11 -18.55 -20.06
C ARG A 93 3.61 -18.84 -20.13
N GLU A 94 4.11 -19.15 -21.32
CA GLU A 94 5.55 -19.28 -21.53
C GLU A 94 6.19 -17.89 -21.58
N MET A 95 7.15 -17.64 -20.69
CA MET A 95 7.79 -16.32 -20.51
C MET A 95 9.31 -16.36 -20.79
N GLY A 96 9.72 -17.27 -21.68
CA GLY A 96 11.10 -17.43 -22.17
C GLY A 96 11.75 -18.76 -21.78
N LYS A 97 12.62 -19.30 -22.65
CA LYS A 97 13.45 -20.50 -22.45
C LYS A 97 12.69 -21.70 -21.84
N GLY A 98 11.44 -21.95 -22.26
CA GLY A 98 10.63 -23.07 -21.75
C GLY A 98 10.06 -22.88 -20.33
N ASN A 99 10.25 -21.72 -19.71
CA ASN A 99 9.70 -21.41 -18.39
C ASN A 99 8.23 -21.00 -18.49
N ARG A 100 7.33 -21.83 -17.94
CA ARG A 100 5.90 -21.54 -17.84
C ARG A 100 5.56 -20.93 -16.48
N VAL A 101 4.99 -19.74 -16.51
CA VAL A 101 4.59 -18.99 -15.32
C VAL A 101 3.09 -19.11 -15.10
N PRO A 102 2.60 -19.38 -13.88
CA PRO A 102 1.17 -19.34 -13.56
C PRO A 102 0.57 -17.98 -13.89
N LEU A 103 -0.63 -17.97 -14.47
CA LEU A 103 -1.32 -16.77 -14.91
C LEU A 103 -2.81 -16.87 -14.62
N ALA A 104 -3.37 -15.77 -14.12
CA ALA A 104 -4.81 -15.54 -14.07
C ALA A 104 -5.08 -14.14 -14.63
N GLY A 105 -6.21 -13.94 -15.29
CA GLY A 105 -6.52 -12.65 -15.91
C GLY A 105 -8.00 -12.34 -15.96
N ILE A 106 -8.31 -11.05 -15.95
CA ILE A 106 -9.66 -10.52 -16.02
C ILE A 106 -9.78 -9.56 -17.20
N PRO A 107 -10.95 -9.49 -17.88
CA PRO A 107 -11.17 -8.51 -18.94
C PRO A 107 -11.10 -7.08 -18.39
N TYR A 108 -10.49 -6.15 -19.13
CA TYR A 108 -10.26 -4.79 -18.64
C TYR A 108 -11.56 -4.04 -18.31
N HIS A 109 -12.61 -4.23 -19.11
CA HIS A 109 -13.93 -3.63 -18.88
C HIS A 109 -14.63 -4.12 -17.61
N ALA A 110 -14.21 -5.27 -17.08
CA ALA A 110 -14.78 -5.87 -15.89
C ALA A 110 -13.93 -5.61 -14.64
N LEU A 111 -12.89 -4.77 -14.74
CA LEU A 111 -11.94 -4.48 -13.67
C LEU A 111 -12.66 -4.18 -12.35
N ASP A 112 -13.59 -3.23 -12.34
CA ASP A 112 -14.22 -2.76 -11.10
C ASP A 112 -14.93 -3.88 -10.34
N ASN A 113 -15.65 -4.77 -11.03
CA ASN A 113 -16.35 -5.88 -10.39
C ASN A 113 -15.40 -6.92 -9.77
N TYR A 114 -14.25 -7.16 -10.40
CA TYR A 114 -13.26 -8.09 -9.84
C TYR A 114 -12.43 -7.43 -8.75
N LEU A 115 -12.18 -6.13 -8.89
CA LEU A 115 -11.47 -5.33 -7.92
C LEU A 115 -12.23 -5.28 -6.58
N SER A 116 -13.55 -5.06 -6.59
CA SER A 116 -14.36 -5.07 -5.35
C SER A 116 -14.21 -6.39 -4.61
N ARG A 117 -14.26 -7.51 -5.32
CA ARG A 117 -14.14 -8.85 -4.73
C ARG A 117 -12.77 -9.09 -4.09
N LEU A 118 -11.68 -8.68 -4.76
CA LEU A 118 -10.33 -8.79 -4.20
C LEU A 118 -10.17 -7.92 -2.95
N VAL A 119 -10.66 -6.69 -3.01
CA VAL A 119 -10.55 -5.73 -1.91
C VAL A 119 -11.40 -6.16 -0.71
N ASN A 120 -12.63 -6.64 -0.94
CA ASN A 120 -13.51 -7.18 0.10
C ASN A 120 -12.95 -8.47 0.74
N ALA A 121 -12.13 -9.22 0.01
CA ALA A 121 -11.37 -10.34 0.56
C ALA A 121 -10.11 -9.89 1.34
N GLY A 122 -9.89 -8.58 1.49
CA GLY A 122 -8.80 -7.98 2.26
C GLY A 122 -7.49 -7.81 1.48
N HIS A 123 -7.50 -8.01 0.16
CA HIS A 123 -6.29 -7.88 -0.67
C HIS A 123 -6.06 -6.45 -1.13
N LYS A 124 -4.80 -6.04 -1.13
CA LYS A 124 -4.34 -4.82 -1.81
C LYS A 124 -4.09 -5.10 -3.27
N VAL A 125 -4.50 -4.20 -4.15
CA VAL A 125 -4.41 -4.39 -5.60
C VAL A 125 -3.73 -3.19 -6.24
N ALA A 126 -2.57 -3.40 -6.86
CA ALA A 126 -1.85 -2.40 -7.63
C ALA A 126 -2.22 -2.53 -9.11
N ILE A 127 -2.72 -1.45 -9.71
CA ILE A 127 -3.18 -1.42 -11.10
C ILE A 127 -2.08 -0.82 -11.96
N CYS A 128 -1.52 -1.66 -12.83
CA CYS A 128 -0.47 -1.28 -13.75
C CYS A 128 -1.06 -1.03 -15.14
N GLU A 129 -0.96 0.21 -15.60
CA GLU A 129 -1.51 0.66 -16.89
C GLU A 129 -0.42 0.82 -17.95
N GLN A 130 -0.85 0.86 -19.21
CA GLN A 130 0.00 1.21 -20.33
C GLN A 130 0.01 2.74 -20.51
N LEU A 131 1.18 3.36 -20.36
CA LEU A 131 1.33 4.82 -20.45
C LEU A 131 1.44 5.31 -21.90
N THR A 132 1.89 4.44 -22.81
CA THR A 132 2.05 4.74 -24.25
C THR A 132 1.19 3.80 -25.07
N GLN A 133 0.60 4.26 -26.17
CA GLN A 133 -0.20 3.36 -27.00
C GLN A 133 0.68 2.32 -27.73
N PRO A 134 0.18 1.08 -27.93
CA PRO A 134 0.89 0.09 -28.74
C PRO A 134 1.16 0.63 -30.15
N GLY A 135 2.45 0.81 -30.50
CA GLY A 135 2.88 1.26 -31.83
C GLY A 135 3.34 2.72 -31.93
N GLU A 136 3.15 3.54 -30.89
CA GLU A 136 3.62 4.94 -30.88
C GLU A 136 5.14 5.06 -30.64
N THR A 137 5.74 4.08 -29.95
CA THR A 137 7.18 4.07 -29.64
C THR A 137 7.89 2.89 -30.30
N LYS A 138 9.11 3.14 -30.80
CA LYS A 138 10.05 2.06 -31.16
C LYS A 138 10.59 1.44 -29.86
N GLY A 139 9.89 0.44 -29.33
CA GLY A 139 10.28 -0.23 -28.09
C GLY A 139 9.13 -0.93 -27.40
N ILE A 140 9.36 -1.37 -26.16
CA ILE A 140 8.34 -1.98 -25.30
C ILE A 140 7.44 -0.87 -24.75
N VAL A 141 6.13 -1.12 -24.75
CA VAL A 141 5.14 -0.21 -24.14
C VAL A 141 5.54 0.09 -22.69
N GLN A 142 5.61 1.37 -22.35
CA GLN A 142 5.88 1.81 -20.99
C GLN A 142 4.68 1.53 -20.11
N ARG A 143 4.95 1.06 -18.90
CA ARG A 143 3.94 0.71 -17.91
C ARG A 143 4.37 1.20 -16.54
N ASP A 144 3.39 1.66 -15.78
CA ASP A 144 3.60 2.05 -14.39
C ASP A 144 2.33 1.81 -13.57
N ILE A 145 2.48 1.79 -12.25
CA ILE A 145 1.34 1.76 -11.32
C ILE A 145 0.69 3.14 -11.31
N VAL A 146 -0.56 3.19 -11.80
CA VAL A 146 -1.37 4.40 -11.76
C VAL A 146 -2.11 4.54 -10.44
N ARG A 147 -2.43 3.41 -9.79
CA ARG A 147 -3.25 3.37 -8.58
C ARG A 147 -2.98 2.12 -7.75
N VAL A 148 -3.01 2.26 -6.44
CA VAL A 148 -3.05 1.14 -5.49
C VAL A 148 -4.36 1.23 -4.73
N VAL A 149 -5.18 0.18 -4.80
CA VAL A 149 -6.47 0.10 -4.13
C VAL A 149 -6.32 -0.81 -2.94
N THR A 150 -6.73 -0.32 -1.77
CA THR A 150 -6.68 -1.06 -0.51
C THR A 150 -8.06 -1.01 0.15
N PRO A 151 -8.38 -1.94 1.07
CA PRO A 151 -9.70 -1.97 1.72
C PRO A 151 -10.10 -0.63 2.34
N GLY A 152 -9.19 0.08 2.98
CA GLY A 152 -9.46 1.37 3.61
C GLY A 152 -9.38 2.58 2.68
N THR A 153 -9.00 2.42 1.41
CA THR A 153 -8.76 3.54 0.49
C THR A 153 -9.67 3.57 -0.73
N VAL A 154 -10.76 2.79 -0.71
CA VAL A 154 -11.75 2.73 -1.78
C VAL A 154 -12.60 3.99 -1.80
N ILE A 155 -12.80 4.58 -2.99
CA ILE A 155 -13.64 5.77 -3.19
C ILE A 155 -14.79 5.54 -4.17
N GLU A 156 -14.72 4.49 -4.98
CA GLU A 156 -15.69 4.22 -6.03
C GLU A 156 -17.00 3.71 -5.43
N PRO A 157 -18.15 4.34 -5.74
CA PRO A 157 -19.45 3.90 -5.21
C PRO A 157 -19.80 2.45 -5.57
N GLY A 158 -19.28 1.93 -6.69
CA GLY A 158 -19.49 0.54 -7.10
C GLY A 158 -18.69 -0.49 -6.30
N LEU A 159 -17.71 -0.03 -5.50
CA LEU A 159 -16.87 -0.87 -4.65
C LEU A 159 -17.22 -0.72 -3.15
N LEU A 160 -18.00 0.29 -2.78
CA LEU A 160 -18.41 0.60 -1.40
C LEU A 160 -19.81 0.06 -1.11
N ASP A 161 -20.02 -0.43 0.12
CA ASP A 161 -21.37 -0.64 0.63
C ASP A 161 -21.92 0.71 1.12
N SER A 162 -22.97 1.21 0.47
CA SER A 162 -23.62 2.48 0.81
C SER A 162 -24.15 2.59 2.25
N LYS A 163 -24.21 1.48 3.00
CA LYS A 163 -24.75 1.44 4.37
C LYS A 163 -23.69 1.49 5.46
N VAL A 164 -22.40 1.35 5.13
CA VAL A 164 -21.33 1.22 6.12
C VAL A 164 -20.18 2.16 5.77
N ASN A 165 -19.66 2.85 6.77
CA ASN A 165 -18.48 3.71 6.60
C ASN A 165 -17.24 2.86 6.30
N ASN A 166 -16.39 3.33 5.38
CA ASN A 166 -15.21 2.60 4.96
C ASN A 166 -13.96 3.15 5.66
N TYR A 167 -13.85 2.90 6.97
CA TYR A 167 -12.81 3.51 7.78
C TYR A 167 -11.44 2.85 7.61
N LEU A 168 -10.48 3.65 7.14
CA LEU A 168 -9.06 3.40 7.35
C LEU A 168 -8.67 3.92 8.73
N VAL A 169 -8.16 3.04 9.58
CA VAL A 169 -7.69 3.38 10.93
C VAL A 169 -6.18 3.30 11.01
N SER A 170 -5.56 4.28 11.67
CA SER A 170 -4.17 4.25 12.07
C SER A 170 -4.06 4.10 13.57
N LEU A 171 -3.20 3.17 14.00
CA LEU A 171 -3.02 2.82 15.40
C LEU A 171 -1.56 2.95 15.82
N VAL A 172 -1.33 3.64 16.93
CA VAL A 172 -0.04 3.78 17.60
C VAL A 172 -0.20 3.47 19.08
N THR A 173 0.59 2.55 19.63
CA THR A 173 0.57 2.24 21.06
C THR A 173 1.79 2.82 21.77
N GLY A 174 1.56 3.37 22.96
CA GLY A 174 2.59 3.67 23.96
C GLY A 174 2.42 2.78 25.19
N ASP A 175 3.10 3.13 26.29
CA ASP A 175 3.12 2.28 27.50
C ASP A 175 1.75 2.13 28.16
N LYS A 176 0.98 3.22 28.25
CA LYS A 176 -0.33 3.27 28.95
C LYS A 176 -1.45 3.84 28.10
N GLU A 177 -1.13 4.35 26.93
CA GLU A 177 -2.05 5.07 26.06
C GLU A 177 -1.90 4.57 24.62
N ALA A 178 -2.95 4.76 23.84
CA ALA A 178 -2.96 4.52 22.40
C ALA A 178 -3.45 5.77 21.67
N GLY A 179 -2.82 6.07 20.54
CA GLY A 179 -3.28 7.04 19.56
C GLY A 179 -4.05 6.31 18.45
N ILE A 180 -5.26 6.78 18.19
CA ILE A 180 -6.10 6.26 17.10
C ILE A 180 -6.48 7.44 16.23
N ALA A 181 -6.25 7.29 14.92
CA ALA A 181 -6.81 8.18 13.93
C ALA A 181 -7.63 7.35 12.94
N TYR A 182 -8.71 7.91 12.39
CA TYR A 182 -9.49 7.25 11.38
C TYR A 182 -9.91 8.22 10.30
N ILE A 183 -10.10 7.69 9.10
CA ILE A 183 -10.62 8.45 7.98
C ILE A 183 -11.60 7.63 7.16
N ASP A 184 -12.66 8.28 6.70
CA ASP A 184 -13.42 7.84 5.54
C ASP A 184 -13.07 8.75 4.35
N ILE A 185 -12.39 8.17 3.35
CA ILE A 185 -11.93 8.94 2.18
C ILE A 185 -13.11 9.40 1.31
N SER A 186 -14.22 8.67 1.32
CA SER A 186 -15.39 9.00 0.51
C SER A 186 -16.15 10.22 1.04
N THR A 187 -16.14 10.43 2.36
CA THR A 187 -16.84 11.56 3.01
C THR A 187 -15.90 12.69 3.42
N GLY A 188 -14.60 12.42 3.53
CA GLY A 188 -13.60 13.35 4.05
C GLY A 188 -13.62 13.48 5.58
N GLU A 189 -14.39 12.63 6.27
CA GLU A 189 -14.38 12.56 7.74
C GLU A 189 -13.02 12.09 8.22
N PHE A 190 -12.30 12.94 8.95
CA PHE A 190 -10.98 12.62 9.50
C PHE A 190 -10.88 13.09 10.94
N ALA A 191 -10.66 12.15 11.86
CA ALA A 191 -10.54 12.45 13.28
C ALA A 191 -9.44 11.63 13.96
N ALA A 192 -8.93 12.17 15.06
CA ALA A 192 -7.92 11.51 15.90
C ALA A 192 -8.23 11.64 17.39
N THR A 193 -7.75 10.68 18.18
CA THR A 193 -7.88 10.67 19.63
C THR A 193 -6.66 10.00 20.27
N GLN A 194 -6.46 10.28 21.55
CA GLN A 194 -5.50 9.60 22.41
C GLN A 194 -6.24 9.16 23.67
N LEU A 195 -6.15 7.87 23.99
CA LEU A 195 -6.94 7.22 25.03
C LEU A 195 -6.11 6.22 25.84
N PRO A 196 -6.54 5.82 27.04
CA PRO A 196 -5.91 4.74 27.78
C PRO A 196 -5.86 3.44 26.96
N LEU A 197 -4.73 2.73 26.99
CA LEU A 197 -4.48 1.54 26.16
C LEU A 197 -5.56 0.45 26.33
N GLU A 198 -6.13 0.32 27.53
CA GLU A 198 -7.22 -0.61 27.84
C GLU A 198 -8.50 -0.35 27.02
N ARG A 199 -8.73 0.89 26.57
CA ARG A 199 -9.90 1.28 25.74
C ARG A 199 -9.64 1.12 24.24
N MET A 200 -8.41 0.79 23.83
CA MET A 200 -8.02 0.67 22.43
C MET A 200 -8.92 -0.29 21.65
N ASN A 201 -9.07 -1.52 22.13
CA ASN A 201 -9.87 -2.53 21.43
C ASN A 201 -11.37 -2.19 21.40
N THR A 202 -11.89 -1.53 22.44
CA THR A 202 -13.27 -1.03 22.47
C THR A 202 -13.50 0.01 21.37
N GLU A 203 -12.55 0.95 21.24
CA GLU A 203 -12.65 2.02 20.24
C GLU A 203 -12.50 1.48 18.82
N LEU A 204 -11.56 0.55 18.60
CA LEU A 204 -11.42 -0.10 17.31
C LEU A 204 -12.71 -0.88 16.93
N LYS A 205 -13.40 -1.51 17.89
CA LYS A 205 -14.67 -2.23 17.64
C LYS A 205 -15.80 -1.26 17.29
N ARG A 206 -15.85 -0.10 17.94
CA ARG A 206 -16.80 0.99 17.62
C ARG A 206 -16.60 1.51 16.20
N LEU A 207 -15.33 1.69 15.79
CA LEU A 207 -14.98 2.18 14.47
C LEU A 207 -15.20 1.13 13.38
N ASN A 208 -15.09 -0.18 13.69
CA ASN A 208 -15.23 -1.27 12.73
C ASN A 208 -14.40 -1.04 11.44
N PRO A 209 -13.07 -0.92 11.55
CA PRO A 209 -12.21 -0.55 10.42
C PRO A 209 -12.25 -1.56 9.27
N SER A 210 -12.24 -1.06 8.04
CA SER A 210 -12.02 -1.88 6.85
C SER A 210 -10.54 -2.15 6.59
N GLU A 211 -9.65 -1.29 7.11
CA GLU A 211 -8.20 -1.48 7.12
C GLU A 211 -7.57 -0.80 8.33
N ILE A 212 -6.55 -1.44 8.90
CA ILE A 212 -5.74 -0.86 9.97
C ILE A 212 -4.30 -0.70 9.48
N ILE A 213 -3.74 0.51 9.57
CA ILE A 213 -2.31 0.77 9.39
C ILE A 213 -1.65 0.95 10.76
N THR A 214 -0.46 0.39 10.92
CA THR A 214 0.27 0.49 12.20
C THR A 214 1.77 0.31 12.02
N GLY A 215 2.56 0.74 13.00
CA GLY A 215 4.01 0.55 13.03
C GLY A 215 4.41 -0.80 13.64
N GLU A 216 5.71 -0.97 13.89
CA GLU A 216 6.19 -2.07 14.73
C GLU A 216 5.87 -1.83 16.21
N GLY A 217 5.72 -2.92 16.97
CA GLY A 217 5.51 -2.84 18.44
C GLY A 217 4.07 -2.57 18.88
N THR A 218 3.11 -2.63 17.97
CA THR A 218 1.68 -2.49 18.29
C THR A 218 1.18 -3.70 19.08
N GLY A 219 0.43 -3.45 20.15
CA GLY A 219 -0.20 -4.48 20.97
C GLY A 219 -1.22 -5.34 20.22
N ASP A 220 -1.81 -6.32 20.92
CA ASP A 220 -2.78 -7.23 20.31
C ASP A 220 -4.04 -6.50 19.83
N ILE A 221 -4.28 -6.59 18.52
CA ILE A 221 -5.46 -6.05 17.84
C ILE A 221 -6.53 -7.15 17.79
N ASP A 222 -7.57 -7.03 18.60
CA ASP A 222 -8.66 -8.01 18.73
C ASP A 222 -9.82 -7.71 17.75
N ILE A 223 -9.49 -7.52 16.46
CA ILE A 223 -10.47 -7.27 15.39
C ILE A 223 -10.07 -7.98 14.11
N LYS A 224 -11.08 -8.48 13.39
CA LYS A 224 -10.93 -9.07 12.06
C LYS A 224 -10.92 -7.96 11.00
N ALA A 225 -9.80 -7.24 10.90
CA ALA A 225 -9.53 -6.29 9.82
C ALA A 225 -8.14 -6.57 9.23
N PRO A 226 -7.92 -6.36 7.92
CA PRO A 226 -6.59 -6.38 7.33
C PRO A 226 -5.66 -5.39 8.05
N VAL A 227 -4.52 -5.88 8.56
CA VAL A 227 -3.51 -5.06 9.23
C VAL A 227 -2.31 -4.87 8.32
N THR A 228 -2.04 -3.62 8.00
CA THR A 228 -0.92 -3.14 7.22
C THR A 228 0.16 -2.60 8.14
N ARG A 229 1.31 -3.28 8.20
CA ARG A 229 2.49 -2.76 8.89
C ARG A 229 3.27 -1.84 7.97
N LEU A 230 3.53 -0.61 8.41
CA LEU A 230 4.36 0.37 7.71
C LEU A 230 5.63 0.63 8.50
N ASP A 231 6.63 1.21 7.83
CA ASP A 231 7.89 1.57 8.47
C ASP A 231 7.67 2.54 9.64
N THR A 232 8.35 2.29 10.76
CA THR A 232 8.17 3.01 12.02
C THR A 232 8.43 4.52 11.89
N TYR A 233 9.31 4.95 10.96
CA TYR A 233 9.60 6.36 10.73
C TYR A 233 8.33 7.17 10.37
N ARG A 234 7.36 6.54 9.69
CA ARG A 234 6.09 7.20 9.31
C ARG A 234 5.22 7.55 10.50
N PHE A 235 5.47 6.90 11.63
CA PHE A 235 4.81 7.15 12.90
C PHE A 235 5.70 7.97 13.84
N GLU A 236 6.86 8.47 13.42
CA GLU A 236 7.63 9.39 14.26
C GLU A 236 6.90 10.72 14.40
N TYR A 237 6.93 11.30 15.60
CA TYR A 237 6.12 12.46 15.92
C TYR A 237 6.42 13.66 15.02
N GLU A 238 7.70 13.99 14.79
CA GLU A 238 8.05 15.15 13.96
C GLU A 238 7.65 14.95 12.49
N ILE A 239 7.86 13.74 11.95
CA ILE A 239 7.47 13.39 10.58
C ILE A 239 5.95 13.49 10.41
N ALA A 240 5.19 12.89 11.33
CA ALA A 240 3.73 12.94 11.33
C ALA A 240 3.18 14.36 11.51
N ARG A 241 3.80 15.15 12.40
CA ARG A 241 3.46 16.56 12.63
C ARG A 241 3.68 17.40 11.37
N GLU A 242 4.85 17.28 10.74
CA GLU A 242 5.15 17.98 9.49
C GLU A 242 4.18 17.59 8.38
N ALA A 243 3.82 16.30 8.28
CA ALA A 243 2.84 15.84 7.31
C ALA A 243 1.48 16.53 7.47
N ILE A 244 0.97 16.63 8.70
CA ILE A 244 -0.30 17.32 9.00
C ILE A 244 -0.20 18.82 8.66
N LEU A 245 0.84 19.50 9.14
CA LEU A 245 1.00 20.94 8.93
C LEU A 245 1.16 21.32 7.45
N ASN A 246 1.98 20.55 6.72
CA ASN A 246 2.18 20.76 5.28
C ASN A 246 0.91 20.48 4.50
N HIS A 247 0.17 19.44 4.87
CA HIS A 247 -1.05 19.05 4.19
C HIS A 247 -2.15 20.11 4.33
N TYR A 248 -2.38 20.62 5.54
CA TYR A 248 -3.41 21.63 5.80
C TYR A 248 -2.93 23.08 5.66
N HIS A 249 -1.67 23.31 5.26
CA HIS A 249 -1.03 24.62 5.24
C HIS A 249 -1.18 25.39 6.56
N ALA A 250 -1.07 24.68 7.69
CA ALA A 250 -1.24 25.22 9.02
C ALA A 250 0.10 25.57 9.67
N ALA A 251 0.12 26.61 10.51
CA ALA A 251 1.31 26.99 11.27
C ALA A 251 1.53 26.10 12.50
N SER A 252 0.46 25.49 13.03
CA SER A 252 0.50 24.79 14.31
C SER A 252 -0.67 23.81 14.48
N LEU A 253 -0.61 22.93 15.49
CA LEU A 253 -1.57 21.84 15.69
C LEU A 253 -2.77 22.20 16.60
N GLU A 254 -2.71 23.36 17.26
CA GLU A 254 -3.72 23.82 18.22
C GLU A 254 -5.09 23.97 17.56
N GLY A 255 -5.13 24.39 16.28
CA GLY A 255 -6.38 24.53 15.51
C GLY A 255 -7.13 23.20 15.28
N PHE A 256 -6.44 22.06 15.40
CA PHE A 256 -7.03 20.72 15.25
C PHE A 256 -7.39 20.07 16.59
N GLY A 257 -6.98 20.68 17.71
CA GLY A 257 -7.21 20.16 19.07
C GLY A 257 -6.26 19.04 19.52
N CYS A 258 -5.26 18.68 18.71
CA CYS A 258 -4.35 17.56 18.99
C CYS A 258 -2.94 17.98 19.44
N GLY A 259 -2.67 19.27 19.65
CA GLY A 259 -1.32 19.78 19.95
C GLY A 259 -0.65 19.17 21.20
N ASN A 260 -1.44 18.69 22.17
CA ASN A 260 -0.95 18.02 23.38
C ASN A 260 -1.17 16.49 23.35
N LEU A 261 -1.54 15.92 22.20
CA LEU A 261 -1.87 14.50 22.05
C LEU A 261 -0.87 13.82 21.09
N PRO A 262 0.36 13.56 21.52
CA PRO A 262 1.43 13.10 20.64
C PRO A 262 1.12 11.78 19.92
N LEU A 263 0.41 10.84 20.55
CA LEU A 263 0.04 9.58 19.89
C LEU A 263 -1.05 9.77 18.83
N ALA A 264 -2.00 10.69 19.08
CA ALA A 264 -3.02 11.05 18.09
C ALA A 264 -2.39 11.70 16.85
N VAL A 265 -1.42 12.59 17.05
CA VAL A 265 -0.64 13.24 15.98
C VAL A 265 0.10 12.21 15.15
N ARG A 266 0.79 11.27 15.79
CA ARG A 266 1.52 10.17 15.12
C ARG A 266 0.57 9.33 14.26
N ALA A 267 -0.58 8.95 14.81
CA ALA A 267 -1.57 8.16 14.08
C ALA A 267 -2.14 8.93 12.87
N ALA A 268 -2.50 10.20 13.05
CA ALA A 268 -3.07 11.03 11.99
C ALA A 268 -2.07 11.31 10.85
N GLY A 269 -0.81 11.65 11.16
CA GLY A 269 0.21 11.88 10.14
C GLY A 269 0.51 10.62 9.30
N ALA A 270 0.46 9.44 9.92
CA ALA A 270 0.62 8.18 9.20
C ALA A 270 -0.50 7.94 8.17
N ILE A 271 -1.75 8.32 8.47
CA ILE A 271 -2.87 8.28 7.50
C ILE A 271 -2.57 9.17 6.30
N ILE A 272 -2.13 10.41 6.55
CA ILE A 272 -1.84 11.37 5.48
C ILE A 272 -0.77 10.81 4.55
N HIS A 273 0.33 10.28 5.09
CA HIS A 273 1.37 9.64 4.29
C HIS A 273 0.84 8.45 3.49
N TYR A 274 0.01 7.61 4.12
CA TYR A 274 -0.53 6.42 3.47
C TYR A 274 -1.45 6.77 2.30
N ILE A 275 -2.30 7.78 2.44
CA ILE A 275 -3.19 8.27 1.38
C ILE A 275 -2.39 8.92 0.25
N GLN A 276 -1.38 9.72 0.56
CA GLN A 276 -0.53 10.34 -0.45
C GLN A 276 0.19 9.31 -1.34
N GLU A 277 0.53 8.14 -0.78
CA GLU A 277 1.17 7.05 -1.51
C GLU A 277 0.18 6.21 -2.34
N THR A 278 -0.96 5.86 -1.73
CA THR A 278 -1.95 4.94 -2.35
C THR A 278 -2.84 5.64 -3.37
N GLN A 279 -3.18 6.90 -3.11
CA GLN A 279 -4.12 7.70 -3.89
C GLN A 279 -3.47 8.99 -4.40
N LYS A 280 -2.70 8.86 -5.49
CA LYS A 280 -2.09 9.99 -6.21
C LYS A 280 -3.18 10.95 -6.73
N GLY A 281 -3.52 11.98 -5.94
CA GLY A 281 -4.49 13.02 -6.29
C GLY A 281 -5.69 13.16 -5.35
N ALA A 282 -6.03 12.13 -4.55
CA ALA A 282 -7.17 12.19 -3.62
C ALA A 282 -6.83 12.88 -2.30
N ALA A 283 -5.54 13.07 -1.99
CA ALA A 283 -5.11 13.75 -0.76
C ALA A 283 -5.75 15.14 -0.61
N GLY A 284 -6.09 15.85 -1.69
CA GLY A 284 -6.75 17.16 -1.63
C GLY A 284 -8.20 17.15 -1.13
N GLN A 285 -8.80 15.97 -0.90
CA GLN A 285 -10.20 15.84 -0.43
C GLN A 285 -10.33 15.76 1.09
N LEU A 286 -9.22 15.85 1.84
CA LEU A 286 -9.24 15.86 3.30
C LEU A 286 -9.79 17.19 3.81
N SER A 287 -11.06 17.18 4.24
CA SER A 287 -11.79 18.40 4.65
C SER A 287 -11.24 19.06 5.92
N GLY A 288 -10.68 18.28 6.85
CA GLY A 288 -10.11 18.79 8.09
C GLY A 288 -9.87 17.69 9.12
N LEU A 289 -8.85 17.86 9.96
CA LEU A 289 -8.57 16.97 11.08
C LEU A 289 -9.28 17.48 12.34
N SER A 290 -10.09 16.64 12.95
CA SER A 290 -10.72 16.93 14.25
C SER A 290 -10.16 16.04 15.36
N THR A 291 -10.15 16.55 16.58
CA THR A 291 -9.85 15.75 17.77
C THR A 291 -11.14 15.41 18.49
N TYR A 292 -11.33 14.15 18.84
CA TYR A 292 -12.49 13.69 19.60
C TYR A 292 -12.07 13.02 20.92
N SER A 293 -13.00 12.99 21.88
CA SER A 293 -12.81 12.31 23.16
C SER A 293 -13.76 11.11 23.24
N THR A 294 -13.24 9.99 23.74
CA THR A 294 -14.04 8.79 24.02
C THR A 294 -14.84 8.90 25.33
N GLU A 295 -14.62 9.97 26.11
CA GLU A 295 -15.33 10.22 27.38
C GLU A 295 -16.66 10.97 27.19
N THR A 296 -16.93 11.45 25.97
CA THR A 296 -18.09 12.31 25.68
C THR A 296 -19.33 11.53 25.21
N PHE A 297 -19.27 10.20 25.20
CA PHE A 297 -20.40 9.35 24.84
C PHE A 297 -20.75 8.41 25.99
N MET A 298 -22.05 8.23 26.24
CA MET A 298 -22.54 7.23 27.19
C MET A 298 -22.18 5.84 26.64
N PRO A 299 -21.31 5.06 27.29
CA PRO A 299 -21.01 3.71 26.82
C PRO A 299 -22.28 2.87 26.97
N LEU A 300 -22.84 2.42 25.83
CA LEU A 300 -23.93 1.45 25.80
C LEU A 300 -23.32 0.10 25.49
N ASP A 301 -23.62 -0.91 26.32
CA ASP A 301 -23.17 -2.27 26.06
C ASP A 301 -23.86 -2.88 24.83
N GLU A 302 -23.23 -3.92 24.27
CA GLU A 302 -23.70 -4.61 23.05
C GLU A 302 -25.13 -5.17 23.21
N GLN A 303 -25.48 -5.57 24.43
CA GLN A 303 -26.80 -6.08 24.77
C GLN A 303 -27.85 -4.95 24.72
N THR A 304 -27.47 -3.75 25.12
CA THR A 304 -28.28 -2.53 25.06
C THR A 304 -28.44 -2.04 23.63
N LEU A 305 -27.39 -2.09 22.81
CA LEU A 305 -27.48 -1.76 21.37
C LEU A 305 -28.41 -2.72 20.61
N THR A 306 -28.33 -4.01 20.91
CA THR A 306 -29.20 -5.04 20.30
C THR A 306 -30.65 -4.89 20.74
N ASN A 307 -30.90 -4.63 22.03
CA ASN A 307 -32.25 -4.45 22.58
C ASN A 307 -32.92 -3.14 22.16
N LEU A 308 -32.14 -2.13 21.75
CA LEU A 308 -32.64 -0.84 21.29
C LEU A 308 -32.78 -0.76 19.76
N GLU A 309 -32.49 -1.84 19.01
CA GLU A 309 -32.59 -1.92 17.54
C GLU A 309 -31.94 -0.75 16.78
N VAL A 310 -30.89 -0.14 17.35
CA VAL A 310 -30.35 1.16 16.92
C VAL A 310 -29.84 1.16 15.47
N PHE A 311 -29.47 -0.01 14.92
CA PHE A 311 -28.94 -0.15 13.56
C PHE A 311 -29.73 -1.13 12.69
N THR A 312 -30.93 -1.54 13.08
CA THR A 312 -31.75 -2.46 12.27
C THR A 312 -32.87 -1.67 11.60
N SER A 313 -32.71 -1.40 10.30
CA SER A 313 -33.78 -0.99 9.39
C SER A 313 -33.65 -1.72 8.06
#